data_AF-A0A7J9EFR7-F1
#
_entry.id   AF-A0A7J9EFR7-F1
#
_cell.length_a   1.000
_cell.length_b   1.000
_cell.length_c   1.000
_cell.angle_alpha   90.00
_cell.angle_beta   90.00
_cell.angle_gamma   90.00
#
_symmetry.space_group_name_H-M   'P 1'
#
loop_
_entity.id
_entity.type
_entity.pdbx_description
1 polymer ?
#
loop_
_entity_poly.entity_id
_entity_poly.type
_entity_poly.pdbx_seq_one_letter_code
_entity_poly.pdbx_strand_id
1 'polypeptide(L)'
;MAGTGPIGVIEDEENAYTGTRVRPFDEKKQSPTTLNKILCLEELFSLEVWRASLAELLGTAVLVFAMDTIVISSYETQTKTPHLIMSFLIAVTITVLLLATFPISGGHINPVISLAASLTGVISLSRAAIYILAQCVGGVLGALALQSVVNTKIEQTFSLGGCTLTIVVPSANGPLVIGLETRQALWLEIICT
;
A
#
# COMPACT_ATOMS: atom_id res chain seq x y z
N MET A 1 14.05 66.70 -33.03
CA MET A 1 14.81 65.43 -33.13
C MET A 1 16.28 65.78 -32.93
N ALA A 2 16.92 65.27 -31.88
CA ALA A 2 18.31 65.61 -31.55
C ALA A 2 19.29 64.59 -32.17
N GLY A 3 20.46 65.07 -32.60
CA GLY A 3 21.50 64.26 -33.23
C GLY A 3 22.41 63.54 -32.22
N THR A 4 23.18 62.58 -32.72
CA THR A 4 24.13 61.77 -31.95
C THR A 4 25.47 62.49 -31.71
N GLY A 5 26.14 62.19 -30.59
CA GLY A 5 27.49 62.66 -30.24
C GLY A 5 28.20 61.68 -29.27
N PRO A 6 29.55 61.73 -29.11
CA PRO A 6 30.31 60.52 -28.78
C PRO A 6 31.23 60.58 -27.54
N ILE A 7 31.54 59.37 -27.01
CA ILE A 7 32.78 58.92 -26.31
C ILE A 7 33.26 59.67 -25.04
N GLY A 8 33.40 58.91 -23.93
CA GLY A 8 34.57 59.03 -23.04
C GLY A 8 34.40 58.80 -21.52
N VAL A 9 35.19 57.88 -20.96
CA VAL A 9 35.99 57.99 -19.70
C VAL A 9 35.25 58.09 -18.33
N ILE A 10 35.38 57.15 -17.36
CA ILE A 10 35.75 55.70 -17.41
C ILE A 10 34.64 54.85 -16.73
N GLU A 11 34.64 54.26 -15.52
CA GLU A 11 35.61 53.94 -14.43
C GLU A 11 35.03 52.78 -13.54
N ASP A 12 35.86 52.05 -12.77
CA ASP A 12 35.56 51.01 -11.72
C ASP A 12 34.75 49.74 -12.14
N GLU A 13 34.92 48.54 -11.55
CA GLU A 13 35.66 48.09 -10.35
C GLU A 13 36.51 46.82 -10.63
N GLU A 14 37.67 46.70 -9.98
CA GLU A 14 38.63 45.59 -10.07
C GLU A 14 38.33 44.46 -9.06
N ASN A 15 38.12 43.20 -9.49
CA ASN A 15 38.67 42.05 -8.73
C ASN A 15 38.72 40.65 -9.40
N ALA A 16 39.72 39.87 -8.95
CA ALA A 16 39.67 38.43 -8.72
C ALA A 16 39.47 37.40 -9.85
N TYR A 17 39.99 37.60 -11.06
CA TYR A 17 40.41 36.47 -11.92
C TYR A 17 41.74 35.87 -11.42
N THR A 18 41.76 35.15 -10.30
CA THR A 18 42.96 34.40 -9.83
C THR A 18 42.65 33.07 -9.14
N GLY A 19 43.57 32.12 -9.27
CA GLY A 19 43.73 31.04 -8.28
C GLY A 19 43.18 29.66 -8.65
N THR A 20 43.85 28.95 -9.57
CA THR A 20 43.76 27.49 -9.64
C THR A 20 44.20 26.90 -8.30
N ARG A 21 43.25 26.47 -7.46
CA ARG A 21 43.53 25.73 -6.23
C ARG A 21 42.65 24.49 -6.15
N VAL A 22 43.18 23.39 -6.70
CA VAL A 22 42.75 22.03 -6.33
C VAL A 22 42.88 21.93 -4.81
N ARG A 23 41.75 21.85 -4.09
CA ARG A 23 41.78 21.59 -2.65
C ARG A 23 42.14 20.11 -2.44
N PRO A 24 43.04 19.79 -1.49
CA PRO A 24 43.48 18.43 -1.28
C PRO A 24 42.31 17.54 -0.81
N PHE A 25 42.46 16.25 -1.07
CA PHE A 25 41.54 15.20 -0.65
C PHE A 25 41.63 15.03 0.88
N ASP A 26 40.81 15.77 1.65
CA ASP A 26 40.77 15.64 3.12
C ASP A 26 40.01 14.36 3.52
N GLU A 27 40.76 13.26 3.61
CA GLU A 27 40.26 11.92 3.88
C GLU A 27 39.80 11.76 5.35
N LYS A 28 38.64 12.33 5.69
CA LYS A 28 38.06 12.23 7.04
C LYS A 28 36.68 11.58 7.08
N LYS A 29 36.75 10.25 7.24
CA LYS A 29 35.99 9.48 8.24
C LYS A 29 34.45 9.38 8.06
N GLN A 30 34.10 8.28 7.38
CA GLN A 30 33.07 7.30 7.81
C GLN A 30 31.60 7.55 7.43
N SER A 31 31.05 6.57 6.70
CA SER A 31 29.65 6.43 6.27
C SER A 31 28.65 6.59 7.43
N PRO A 32 27.57 7.39 7.22
CA PRO A 32 26.24 6.79 7.08
C PRO A 32 25.33 7.47 6.02
N THR A 33 25.88 8.37 5.19
CA THR A 33 25.10 9.41 4.49
C THR A 33 24.29 8.95 3.26
N THR A 34 24.60 7.79 2.68
CA THR A 34 23.96 7.34 1.43
C THR A 34 22.64 6.59 1.67
N LEU A 35 22.57 5.74 2.70
CA LEU A 35 21.37 4.94 2.97
C LEU A 35 20.16 5.81 3.35
N ASN A 36 20.35 6.84 4.17
CA ASN A 36 19.26 7.74 4.58
C ASN A 36 18.67 8.54 3.41
N LYS A 37 19.47 8.80 2.36
CA LYS A 37 19.01 9.40 1.09
C LYS A 37 18.33 8.42 0.16
N ILE A 38 18.74 7.14 0.17
CA ILE A 38 18.08 6.07 -0.61
C ILE A 38 16.75 5.65 0.02
N LEU A 39 16.69 5.58 1.36
CA LEU A 39 15.47 5.31 2.14
C LEU A 39 14.57 6.54 2.32
N CYS A 40 14.94 7.70 1.80
CA CYS A 40 14.18 8.96 1.84
C CYS A 40 13.45 9.19 3.18
N LEU A 41 14.19 9.09 4.30
CA LEU A 41 13.59 9.02 5.65
C LEU A 41 12.76 10.25 6.02
N GLU A 42 12.95 11.38 5.31
CA GLU A 42 12.17 12.60 5.48
C GLU A 42 10.71 12.44 5.01
N GLU A 43 10.40 11.55 4.05
CA GLU A 43 9.02 11.22 3.68
C GLU A 43 8.29 10.43 4.78
N LEU A 44 9.00 9.59 5.54
CA LEU A 44 8.41 8.76 6.61
C LEU A 44 7.77 9.59 7.74
N PHE A 45 8.18 10.85 7.90
CA PHE A 45 7.67 11.79 8.89
C PHE A 45 6.70 12.83 8.30
N SER A 46 6.39 12.76 7.01
CA SER A 46 5.36 13.62 6.43
C SER A 46 3.98 13.23 6.96
N LEU A 47 3.24 14.22 7.47
CA LEU A 47 1.84 14.05 7.90
C LEU A 47 0.95 13.55 6.76
N GLU A 48 1.31 13.79 5.50
CA GLU A 48 0.58 13.28 4.34
C GLU A 48 0.74 11.76 4.18
N VAL A 49 1.95 11.23 4.41
CA VAL A 49 2.23 9.78 4.38
C VAL A 49 1.55 9.08 5.56
N TRP A 50 1.52 9.70 6.74
CA TRP A 50 0.76 9.16 7.89
C TRP A 50 -0.76 9.20 7.66
N ARG A 51 -1.30 10.28 7.10
CA ARG A 51 -2.73 10.36 6.73
C ARG A 51 -3.10 9.33 5.65
N ALA A 52 -2.25 9.15 4.65
CA ALA A 52 -2.42 8.14 3.62
C ALA A 52 -2.34 6.71 4.19
N SER A 53 -1.36 6.45 5.06
CA SER A 53 -1.21 5.17 5.77
C SER A 53 -2.46 4.81 6.59
N LEU A 54 -3.07 5.79 7.29
CA LEU A 54 -4.33 5.58 8.00
C LEU A 54 -5.51 5.30 7.05
N ALA A 55 -5.53 5.89 5.86
CA ALA A 55 -6.55 5.59 4.83
C ALA A 55 -6.36 4.19 4.22
N GLU A 56 -5.12 3.75 4.00
CA GLU A 56 -4.79 2.38 3.58
C GLU A 56 -5.17 1.34 4.66
N LEU A 57 -4.86 1.60 5.93
CA LEU A 57 -5.24 0.74 7.06
C LEU A 57 -6.76 0.62 7.19
N LEU A 58 -7.48 1.75 7.22
CA LEU A 58 -8.93 1.76 7.36
C LEU A 58 -9.62 1.16 6.13
N GLY A 59 -9.13 1.48 4.93
CA GLY A 59 -9.61 0.90 3.68
C GLY A 59 -9.47 -0.62 3.68
N THR A 60 -8.32 -1.16 4.13
CA THR A 60 -8.07 -2.60 4.15
C THR A 60 -8.88 -3.30 5.24
N ALA A 61 -9.06 -2.67 6.41
CA ALA A 61 -9.92 -3.20 7.47
C ALA A 61 -11.39 -3.31 7.03
N VAL A 62 -11.92 -2.28 6.37
CA VAL A 62 -13.30 -2.32 5.83
C VAL A 62 -13.40 -3.27 4.64
N LEU A 63 -12.38 -3.36 3.79
CA LEU A 63 -12.34 -4.31 2.66
C LEU A 63 -12.46 -5.76 3.15
N VAL A 64 -11.59 -6.20 4.05
CA VAL A 64 -11.59 -7.56 4.59
C VAL A 64 -12.91 -7.86 5.31
N PHE A 65 -13.33 -6.97 6.23
CA PHE A 65 -14.60 -7.11 6.95
C PHE A 65 -15.80 -7.27 5.99
N ALA A 66 -15.89 -6.46 4.94
CA ALA A 66 -16.99 -6.50 3.99
C ALA A 66 -16.93 -7.75 3.09
N MET A 67 -15.75 -8.14 2.60
CA MET A 67 -15.58 -9.34 1.76
C MET A 67 -15.98 -10.61 2.50
N ASP A 68 -15.43 -10.82 3.69
CA ASP A 68 -15.71 -12.01 4.50
C ASP A 68 -17.20 -12.04 4.91
N THR A 69 -17.80 -10.88 5.22
CA THR A 69 -19.25 -10.77 5.47
C THR A 69 -20.09 -11.19 4.25
N ILE A 70 -19.73 -10.75 3.04
CA ILE A 70 -20.44 -11.12 1.80
C ILE A 70 -20.32 -12.63 1.55
N VAL A 71 -19.14 -13.21 1.74
CA VAL A 71 -18.89 -14.65 1.56
C VAL A 71 -19.68 -15.47 2.58
N ILE A 72 -19.55 -15.19 3.87
CA ILE A 72 -20.23 -15.93 4.95
C ILE A 72 -21.76 -15.86 4.80
N SER A 73 -22.31 -14.67 4.54
CA SER A 73 -23.75 -14.48 4.33
C SER A 73 -24.29 -15.29 3.15
N SER A 74 -23.49 -15.43 2.08
CA SER A 74 -23.86 -16.23 0.90
C SER A 74 -23.81 -17.74 1.16
N TYR A 75 -22.97 -18.22 2.07
CA TYR A 75 -22.94 -19.63 2.47
C TYR A 75 -24.08 -19.97 3.44
N GLU A 76 -24.32 -19.15 4.46
CA GLU A 76 -25.33 -19.40 5.50
C GLU A 76 -26.77 -19.38 4.95
N THR A 77 -27.07 -18.55 3.94
CA THR A 77 -28.45 -18.35 3.48
C THR A 77 -29.06 -19.53 2.72
N GLN A 78 -28.26 -20.50 2.25
CA GLN A 78 -28.65 -21.69 1.43
C GLN A 78 -29.48 -21.44 0.16
N THR A 79 -29.99 -20.23 -0.08
CA THR A 79 -30.59 -19.83 -1.34
C THR A 79 -29.55 -19.89 -2.45
N LYS A 80 -29.97 -20.28 -3.66
CA LYS A 80 -29.10 -20.26 -4.85
C LYS A 80 -28.90 -18.83 -5.34
N THR A 81 -28.17 -18.01 -4.59
CA THR A 81 -27.67 -16.72 -5.05
C THR A 81 -26.80 -16.96 -6.29
N PRO A 82 -27.17 -16.48 -7.48
CA PRO A 82 -26.35 -16.70 -8.67
C PRO A 82 -25.01 -16.00 -8.48
N HIS A 83 -23.90 -16.70 -8.76
CA HIS A 83 -22.53 -16.21 -8.50
C HIS A 83 -22.26 -14.80 -9.07
N LEU A 84 -22.93 -14.44 -10.17
CA LEU A 84 -22.90 -13.10 -10.77
C LEU A 84 -23.28 -11.98 -9.79
N ILE A 85 -24.25 -12.19 -8.89
CA ILE A 85 -24.65 -11.19 -7.88
C ILE A 85 -23.58 -11.05 -6.81
N MET A 86 -22.96 -12.16 -6.36
CA MET A 86 -21.83 -12.12 -5.44
C MET A 86 -20.65 -11.35 -6.06
N SER A 87 -20.24 -11.70 -7.28
CA SER A 87 -19.16 -10.99 -7.99
C SER A 87 -19.46 -9.50 -8.21
N PHE A 88 -20.73 -9.15 -8.48
CA PHE A 88 -21.15 -7.75 -8.62
C PHE A 88 -21.07 -6.97 -7.30
N LEU A 89 -21.56 -7.55 -6.19
CA LEU A 89 -21.46 -6.93 -4.86
C LEU A 89 -19.99 -6.71 -4.44
N ILE A 90 -19.14 -7.72 -4.65
CA ILE A 90 -17.68 -7.67 -4.44
C ILE A 90 -17.06 -6.51 -5.26
N ALA A 91 -17.37 -6.42 -6.55
CA ALA A 91 -16.84 -5.37 -7.42
C ALA A 91 -17.32 -3.96 -7.03
N VAL A 92 -18.59 -3.80 -6.61
CA VAL A 92 -19.12 -2.53 -6.11
C VAL A 92 -18.44 -2.14 -4.80
N THR A 93 -18.24 -3.07 -3.87
CA THR A 93 -17.53 -2.83 -2.60
C THR A 93 -16.09 -2.34 -2.84
N ILE A 94 -15.33 -2.99 -3.72
CA ILE A 94 -13.98 -2.54 -4.10
C ILE A 94 -14.04 -1.14 -4.72
N THR A 95 -14.97 -0.91 -5.65
CA THR A 95 -15.09 0.38 -6.36
C THR A 95 -15.39 1.53 -5.39
N VAL A 96 -16.27 1.34 -4.41
CA VAL A 96 -16.59 2.36 -3.40
C VAL A 96 -15.40 2.64 -2.50
N LEU A 97 -14.68 1.61 -2.04
CA LEU A 97 -13.49 1.77 -1.19
C LEU A 97 -12.32 2.42 -1.95
N LEU A 98 -12.13 2.06 -3.22
CA LEU A 98 -11.15 2.69 -4.11
C LEU A 98 -11.47 4.17 -4.30
N LEU A 99 -12.71 4.53 -4.65
CA LEU A 99 -13.11 5.94 -4.83
C LEU A 99 -12.97 6.77 -3.53
N ALA A 100 -13.14 6.16 -2.36
CA ALA A 100 -12.99 6.83 -1.06
C ALA A 100 -11.51 7.03 -0.65
N THR A 101 -10.62 6.09 -0.98
CA THR A 101 -9.20 6.10 -0.56
C THR A 101 -8.27 6.74 -1.59
N PHE A 102 -8.57 6.62 -2.88
CA PHE A 102 -7.80 7.18 -4.00
C PHE A 102 -7.36 8.64 -3.80
N PRO A 103 -8.24 9.61 -3.44
CA PRO A 103 -7.82 11.01 -3.25
C PRO A 103 -6.97 11.26 -1.98
N ILE A 104 -6.76 10.26 -1.12
CA ILE A 104 -5.98 10.39 0.13
C ILE A 104 -4.63 9.67 0.02
N SER A 105 -4.62 8.44 -0.52
CA SER A 105 -3.44 7.57 -0.53
C SER A 105 -2.98 7.09 -1.91
N GLY A 106 -3.82 7.24 -2.94
CA GLY A 106 -3.73 6.48 -4.19
C GLY A 106 -4.62 5.23 -4.19
N GLY A 107 -5.17 4.84 -3.04
CA GLY A 107 -6.17 3.77 -2.91
C GLY A 107 -5.63 2.39 -3.29
N HIS A 108 -4.47 2.01 -2.75
CA HIS A 108 -3.86 0.71 -3.09
C HIS A 108 -4.62 -0.44 -2.44
N ILE A 109 -4.91 -0.34 -1.14
CA ILE A 109 -5.65 -1.32 -0.31
C ILE A 109 -5.13 -2.77 -0.41
N ASN A 110 -3.88 -2.93 -0.86
CA ASN A 110 -3.29 -4.19 -1.28
C ASN A 110 -1.75 -4.10 -1.23
N PRO A 111 -1.06 -5.02 -0.53
CA PRO A 111 0.40 -5.08 -0.50
C PRO A 111 1.07 -5.26 -1.87
N VAL A 112 0.47 -6.07 -2.75
CA VAL A 112 0.98 -6.34 -4.11
C VAL A 112 0.87 -5.08 -4.99
N ILE A 113 -0.24 -4.35 -4.94
CA ILE A 113 -0.37 -3.03 -5.63
C ILE A 113 0.70 -2.07 -5.12
N SER A 114 0.89 -2.00 -3.80
CA SER A 114 1.87 -1.09 -3.18
C SER A 114 3.31 -1.43 -3.56
N LEU A 115 3.64 -2.73 -3.65
CA LEU A 115 4.94 -3.19 -4.13
C LEU A 115 5.12 -2.92 -5.63
N ALA A 116 4.11 -3.18 -6.46
CA ALA A 116 4.15 -2.90 -7.89
C ALA A 116 4.30 -1.40 -8.19
N ALA A 117 3.59 -0.54 -7.44
CA ALA A 117 3.72 0.92 -7.50
C ALA A 117 5.12 1.39 -7.06
N SER A 118 5.78 0.69 -6.14
CA SER A 118 7.19 0.96 -5.81
C SER A 118 8.15 0.53 -6.92
N LEU A 119 7.98 -0.67 -7.47
CA LEU A 119 8.86 -1.21 -8.51
C LEU A 119 8.75 -0.45 -9.85
N THR A 120 7.60 0.17 -10.11
CA THR A 120 7.36 1.07 -11.26
C THR A 120 7.75 2.52 -10.99
N GLY A 121 8.17 2.87 -9.76
CA GLY A 121 8.59 4.23 -9.39
C GLY A 121 7.46 5.23 -9.17
N VAL A 122 6.21 4.77 -9.03
CA VAL A 122 5.04 5.61 -8.72
C VAL A 122 5.06 6.08 -7.27
N ILE A 123 5.58 5.27 -6.34
CA ILE A 123 5.85 5.65 -4.94
C ILE A 123 7.26 5.23 -4.51
N SER A 124 7.79 5.88 -3.47
CA SER A 124 9.05 5.46 -2.84
C SER A 124 8.90 4.10 -2.15
N LEU A 125 9.97 3.30 -2.17
CA LEU A 125 10.01 1.98 -1.50
C LEU A 125 9.70 2.09 0.01
N SER A 126 10.11 3.20 0.62
CA SER A 126 9.84 3.53 2.02
C SER A 126 8.36 3.81 2.30
N ARG A 127 7.67 4.53 1.40
CA ARG A 127 6.22 4.73 1.46
C ARG A 127 5.47 3.42 1.23
N ALA A 128 5.93 2.58 0.31
CA ALA A 128 5.37 1.25 0.07
C ALA A 128 5.50 0.34 1.31
N ALA A 129 6.64 0.38 2.01
CA ALA A 129 6.83 -0.37 3.25
C ALA A 129 5.86 0.08 4.35
N ILE A 130 5.61 1.38 4.52
CA ILE A 130 4.55 1.88 5.41
C ILE A 130 3.18 1.35 4.98
N TYR A 131 2.84 1.46 3.70
CA TYR A 131 1.53 1.04 3.17
C TYR A 131 1.29 -0.46 3.40
N ILE A 132 2.29 -1.32 3.11
CA ILE A 132 2.21 -2.77 3.32
C ILE A 132 1.96 -3.09 4.80
N LEU A 133 2.70 -2.46 5.73
CA LEU A 133 2.47 -2.65 7.16
C LEU A 133 1.07 -2.17 7.59
N ALA A 134 0.61 -1.03 7.08
CA ALA A 134 -0.72 -0.49 7.34
C ALA A 134 -1.84 -1.39 6.81
N GLN A 135 -1.67 -1.96 5.62
CA GLN A 135 -2.60 -2.91 4.99
C GLN A 135 -2.65 -4.23 5.76
N CYS A 136 -1.50 -4.80 6.16
CA CYS A 136 -1.45 -6.01 6.97
C CYS A 136 -2.13 -5.82 8.34
N VAL A 137 -1.87 -4.70 9.02
CA VAL A 137 -2.57 -4.36 10.28
C VAL A 137 -4.06 -4.13 10.04
N GLY A 138 -4.43 -3.45 8.96
CA GLY A 138 -5.82 -3.24 8.55
C GLY A 138 -6.58 -4.55 8.35
N GLY A 139 -6.02 -5.49 7.58
CA GLY A 139 -6.64 -6.80 7.34
C GLY A 139 -6.83 -7.61 8.62
N VAL A 140 -5.86 -7.61 9.54
CA VAL A 140 -5.99 -8.24 10.86
C VAL A 140 -7.12 -7.57 11.67
N LEU A 141 -7.20 -6.24 11.68
CA LEU A 141 -8.28 -5.52 12.36
C LEU A 141 -9.66 -5.78 11.74
N GLY A 142 -9.75 -5.93 10.42
CA GLY A 142 -10.98 -6.30 9.71
C GLY A 142 -11.49 -7.70 10.10
N ALA A 143 -10.59 -8.69 10.10
CA ALA A 143 -10.89 -10.06 10.52
C ALA A 143 -11.30 -10.15 12.01
N LEU A 144 -10.59 -9.44 12.91
CA LEU A 144 -10.92 -9.38 14.33
C LEU A 144 -12.25 -8.65 14.58
N ALA A 145 -12.54 -7.58 13.84
CA ALA A 145 -13.83 -6.90 13.90
C ALA A 145 -14.97 -7.84 13.50
N LEU A 146 -14.78 -8.63 12.44
CA LEU A 146 -15.79 -9.61 12.02
C LEU A 146 -15.97 -10.75 13.03
N GLN A 147 -14.86 -11.28 13.59
CA GLN A 147 -14.87 -12.27 14.66
C GLN A 147 -15.71 -11.79 15.88
N SER A 148 -15.69 -10.49 16.19
CA SER A 148 -16.50 -9.91 17.28
C SER A 148 -18.01 -9.78 16.97
N VAL A 149 -18.41 -9.89 15.69
CA VAL A 149 -19.79 -9.72 15.21
C VAL A 149 -20.46 -11.06 14.87
N VAL A 150 -19.70 -12.06 14.40
CA VAL A 150 -20.24 -13.39 14.07
C VAL A 150 -20.43 -14.28 15.30
N ASN A 151 -21.23 -15.34 15.15
CA ASN A 151 -21.41 -16.35 16.19
C ASN A 151 -20.25 -17.36 16.16
N THR A 152 -19.85 -17.90 17.32
CA THR A 152 -18.71 -18.83 17.49
C THR A 152 -18.73 -20.05 16.56
N LYS A 153 -19.91 -20.49 16.10
CA LYS A 153 -20.02 -21.56 15.10
C LYS A 153 -19.46 -21.17 13.72
N ILE A 154 -19.68 -19.92 13.30
CA ILE A 154 -19.19 -19.36 12.03
C ILE A 154 -17.68 -19.16 12.15
N GLU A 155 -17.22 -18.56 13.24
CA GLU A 155 -15.80 -18.42 13.60
C GLU A 155 -15.04 -19.75 13.45
N GLN A 156 -15.53 -20.84 14.06
CA GLN A 156 -14.91 -22.17 13.97
C GLN A 156 -15.04 -22.82 12.58
N THR A 157 -16.11 -22.54 11.83
CA THR A 157 -16.32 -23.12 10.49
C THR A 157 -15.42 -22.49 9.44
N PHE A 158 -15.23 -21.16 9.50
CA PHE A 158 -14.43 -20.40 8.54
C PHE A 158 -13.00 -20.12 9.01
N SER A 159 -12.64 -20.51 10.25
CA SER A 159 -11.31 -20.28 10.84
C SER A 159 -10.90 -18.79 10.84
N LEU A 160 -11.85 -17.89 11.10
CA LEU A 160 -11.66 -16.44 11.06
C LEU A 160 -10.47 -16.00 11.94
N GLY A 161 -9.59 -15.17 11.38
CA GLY A 161 -8.36 -14.70 12.03
C GLY A 161 -7.22 -15.74 12.14
N GLY A 162 -7.42 -16.99 11.70
CA GLY A 162 -6.39 -18.03 11.70
C GLY A 162 -5.46 -17.95 10.48
N CYS A 163 -4.24 -18.48 10.61
CA CYS A 163 -3.26 -18.59 9.51
C CYS A 163 -3.55 -19.76 8.53
N THR A 164 -4.77 -20.30 8.55
CA THR A 164 -5.14 -21.58 7.92
C THR A 164 -5.83 -21.35 6.59
N LEU A 165 -5.11 -21.52 5.48
CA LEU A 165 -5.67 -21.37 4.13
C LEU A 165 -6.47 -22.59 3.63
N THR A 166 -6.53 -23.65 4.44
CA THR A 166 -7.22 -24.92 4.12
C THR A 166 -7.95 -25.46 5.34
N ILE A 167 -9.28 -25.28 5.41
CA ILE A 167 -10.10 -25.90 6.46
C ILE A 167 -10.34 -27.38 6.14
N VAL A 168 -10.36 -28.22 7.19
CA VAL A 168 -10.57 -29.67 7.05
C VAL A 168 -11.91 -30.03 7.70
N VAL A 169 -12.93 -30.22 6.86
CA VAL A 169 -14.31 -30.47 7.29
C VAL A 169 -14.57 -31.99 7.31
N PRO A 170 -15.11 -32.57 8.40
CA PRO A 170 -15.54 -33.97 8.41
C PRO A 170 -16.68 -34.19 7.41
N SER A 171 -16.48 -35.09 6.44
CA SER A 171 -17.50 -35.49 5.46
C SER A 171 -17.73 -37.00 5.49
N ALA A 172 -18.87 -37.46 4.98
CA ALA A 172 -19.27 -38.87 4.97
C ALA A 172 -18.30 -39.79 4.21
N ASN A 173 -17.49 -39.23 3.31
CA ASN A 173 -16.49 -39.93 2.50
C ASN A 173 -15.04 -39.70 2.99
N GLY A 174 -14.85 -39.11 4.18
CA GLY A 174 -13.54 -38.76 4.74
C GLY A 174 -13.36 -37.26 5.01
N PRO A 175 -12.16 -36.81 5.45
CA PRO A 175 -11.87 -35.40 5.66
C PRO A 175 -11.85 -34.64 4.32
N LEU A 176 -12.75 -33.68 4.16
CA LEU A 176 -12.82 -32.80 3.00
C LEU A 176 -11.97 -31.55 3.26
N VAL A 177 -10.88 -31.40 2.51
CA VAL A 177 -10.06 -30.18 2.55
C VAL A 177 -10.68 -29.14 1.62
N ILE A 178 -10.99 -27.96 2.16
CA ILE A 178 -11.55 -26.82 1.41
C ILE A 178 -10.62 -25.63 1.59
N GLY A 179 -10.15 -25.03 0.50
CA GLY A 179 -9.24 -23.88 0.54
C GLY A 179 -8.27 -23.83 -0.65
N LEU A 180 -7.20 -23.05 -0.48
CA LEU A 180 -6.13 -22.84 -1.47
C LEU A 180 -4.77 -23.02 -0.77
N GLU A 181 -3.80 -23.62 -1.46
CA GLU A 181 -2.41 -23.57 -0.97
C GLU A 181 -1.90 -22.12 -0.98
N THR A 182 -0.98 -21.78 -0.07
CA THR A 182 -0.30 -20.45 -0.05
C THR A 182 0.31 -20.09 -1.40
N ARG A 183 0.81 -21.10 -2.14
CA ARG A 183 1.33 -20.94 -3.50
C ARG A 183 0.24 -20.55 -4.49
N GLN A 184 -0.93 -21.18 -4.42
CA GLN A 184 -2.06 -20.89 -5.31
C GLN A 184 -2.67 -19.52 -5.01
N ALA A 185 -2.83 -19.17 -3.73
CA ALA A 185 -3.27 -17.85 -3.29
C ALA A 185 -2.34 -16.74 -3.81
N LEU A 186 -1.02 -16.89 -3.62
CA LEU A 186 -0.02 -15.94 -4.13
C LEU A 186 -0.07 -15.78 -5.66
N TRP A 187 -0.22 -16.86 -6.42
CA TRP A 187 -0.37 -16.77 -7.87
C TRP A 187 -1.68 -16.11 -8.29
N LEU A 188 -2.80 -16.38 -7.59
CA LEU A 188 -4.07 -15.73 -7.84
C LEU A 188 -3.97 -14.22 -7.58
N GLU A 189 -3.36 -13.82 -6.47
CA GLU A 189 -3.17 -12.41 -6.11
C GLU A 189 -2.26 -11.67 -7.12
N ILE A 190 -1.22 -12.32 -7.65
CA ILE A 190 -0.34 -11.75 -8.69
C ILE A 190 -1.03 -11.65 -10.07
N ILE A 191 -2.02 -12.49 -10.37
CA ILE A 191 -2.69 -12.57 -11.69
C ILE A 191 -4.02 -11.78 -11.73
N CYS A 192 -4.66 -11.57 -10.58
CA CYS A 192 -5.98 -10.93 -10.46
C CYS A 192 -5.95 -9.55 -9.77
N THR A 193 -4.76 -9.01 -9.52
CA THR A 193 -4.51 -7.63 -9.07
C THR A 193 -4.19 -6.72 -10.26
#